data_AF-A0A5C7N3C3-F1
#
_entry.id   AF-A0A5C7N3C3-F1
#
_cell.length_a   1.000
_cell.length_b   1.000
_cell.length_c   1.000
_cell.angle_alpha   90.00
_cell.angle_beta   90.00
_cell.angle_gamma   90.00
#
_symmetry.space_group_name_H-M   'P 1'
#
loop_
_entity.id
_entity.type
_entity.pdbx_description
1 polymer ?
#
loop_
_entity_poly.entity_id
_entity_poly.type
_entity_poly.pdbx_seq_one_letter_code
_entity_poly.pdbx_strand_id
1 'polypeptide(L)'
;YDQSASWIHDPASELLQHLRACYGGSIILCGGFDRQRAEAALSSDNADLVAFGKHFLANPDLVDRLRIGAPLAAYNAKTIYKGGESGYIDYPSLAEEAVAEA
;
A
#
# COMPACT_ATOMS: atom_id res chain seq x y z
N TYR A 1 -21.12 -9.87 -8.89
CA TYR A 1 -20.37 -9.08 -7.90
C TYR A 1 -18.89 -9.30 -8.19
N ASP A 2 -18.17 -8.27 -8.59
CA ASP A 2 -16.74 -8.36 -8.90
C ASP A 2 -15.94 -8.40 -7.60
N GLN A 3 -15.29 -9.55 -7.32
CA GLN A 3 -14.41 -9.72 -6.16
C GLN A 3 -12.96 -9.33 -6.43
N SER A 4 -12.61 -8.93 -7.66
CA SER A 4 -11.24 -8.56 -8.02
C SER A 4 -10.78 -7.26 -7.36
N ALA A 5 -11.71 -6.47 -6.83
CA ALA A 5 -11.48 -5.10 -6.37
C ALA A 5 -10.89 -4.19 -7.46
N SER A 6 -11.03 -4.53 -8.75
CA SER A 6 -10.53 -3.72 -9.86
C SER A 6 -11.06 -2.30 -9.84
N TRP A 7 -12.31 -2.12 -9.42
CA TRP A 7 -13.00 -0.84 -9.30
C TRP A 7 -12.31 0.18 -8.39
N ILE A 8 -11.52 -0.26 -7.39
CA ILE A 8 -10.81 0.67 -6.48
C ILE A 8 -9.52 1.21 -7.11
N HIS A 9 -9.05 0.56 -8.18
CA HIS A 9 -7.82 0.90 -8.89
C HIS A 9 -8.08 1.59 -10.22
N ASP A 10 -9.34 1.64 -10.66
CA ASP A 10 -9.75 2.34 -11.87
C ASP A 10 -9.83 3.86 -11.61
N PRO A 11 -8.99 4.68 -12.29
CA PRO A 11 -9.09 6.14 -12.18
C PRO A 11 -10.45 6.69 -12.64
N ALA A 12 -11.19 5.95 -13.47
CA ALA A 12 -12.51 6.33 -13.97
C ALA A 12 -13.67 5.70 -13.17
N SER A 13 -13.41 5.20 -11.96
CA SER A 13 -14.41 4.54 -11.13
C SER A 13 -15.60 5.46 -10.82
N GLU A 14 -16.76 5.17 -11.41
CA GLU A 14 -18.01 5.94 -11.18
C GLU A 14 -18.40 5.97 -9.71
N LEU A 15 -18.15 4.88 -8.97
CA LEU A 15 -18.42 4.80 -7.55
C LEU A 15 -17.55 5.78 -6.76
N LEU A 16 -16.24 5.83 -7.02
CA LEU A 16 -15.33 6.74 -6.32
C LEU A 16 -15.65 8.21 -6.62
N GLN A 17 -15.96 8.51 -7.88
CA GLN A 17 -16.39 9.85 -8.29
C GLN A 17 -17.70 10.27 -7.60
N HIS A 18 -18.68 9.35 -7.51
CA HIS A 18 -19.92 9.61 -6.80
C HIS A 18 -19.69 9.84 -5.29
N LEU A 19 -18.82 9.04 -4.67
CA LEU A 19 -18.44 9.22 -3.26
C LEU A 19 -17.78 10.58 -3.04
N ARG A 20 -16.83 10.98 -3.89
CA ARG A 20 -16.19 12.30 -3.82
C ARG A 20 -17.19 13.43 -3.99
N ALA A 21 -18.15 13.31 -4.90
CA ALA A 21 -19.19 14.32 -5.11
C ALA A 21 -20.11 14.49 -3.89
N CYS A 22 -20.37 13.42 -3.13
CA CYS A 22 -21.26 13.45 -1.97
C CYS A 22 -20.54 13.68 -0.62
N TYR A 23 -19.22 13.53 -0.57
CA TYR A 23 -18.43 13.63 0.66
C TYR A 23 -17.25 14.59 0.51
N GLY A 24 -17.35 15.75 1.15
CA GLY A 24 -16.30 16.79 1.12
C GLY A 24 -15.17 16.60 2.15
N GLY A 25 -15.16 15.49 2.89
CA GLY A 25 -14.06 15.17 3.81
C GLY A 25 -12.95 14.38 3.13
N SER A 26 -11.93 14.01 3.91
CA SER A 26 -10.83 13.18 3.39
C SER A 26 -11.25 11.75 3.12
N ILE A 27 -10.95 11.25 1.91
CA ILE A 27 -11.15 9.87 1.49
C ILE A 27 -9.81 9.15 1.54
N ILE A 28 -9.80 8.02 2.26
CA ILE A 28 -8.65 7.12 2.37
C ILE A 28 -8.99 5.82 1.66
N LEU A 29 -8.28 5.47 0.60
CA LEU A 29 -8.44 4.17 -0.08
C LEU A 29 -7.47 3.13 0.47
N CYS A 30 -7.94 1.89 0.58
CA CYS A 30 -7.15 0.76 1.05
C CYS A 30 -7.57 -0.50 0.31
N GLY A 31 -6.60 -1.30 -0.13
CA GLY A 31 -6.86 -2.60 -0.74
C GLY A 31 -6.01 -2.85 -1.97
N GLY A 32 -4.87 -3.52 -1.80
CA GLY A 32 -4.07 -4.02 -2.92
C GLY A 32 -3.26 -2.98 -3.69
N PHE A 33 -3.14 -1.74 -3.20
CA PHE A 33 -2.35 -0.69 -3.83
C PHE A 33 -0.85 -1.01 -3.85
N ASP A 34 -0.23 -0.71 -4.99
CA ASP A 34 1.20 -0.47 -5.15
C ASP A 34 1.45 1.03 -5.39
N ARG A 35 2.71 1.42 -5.60
CA ARG A 35 3.05 2.82 -5.87
C ARG A 35 2.28 3.39 -7.05
N GLN A 36 2.28 2.70 -8.19
CA GLN A 36 1.68 3.23 -9.42
C GLN A 36 0.17 3.43 -9.28
N ARG A 37 -0.53 2.46 -8.71
CA ARG A 37 -1.97 2.56 -8.46
C ARG A 37 -2.30 3.63 -7.42
N ALA A 38 -1.44 3.82 -6.42
CA ALA A 38 -1.65 4.86 -5.41
C ALA A 38 -1.52 6.26 -6.02
N GLU A 39 -0.46 6.50 -6.80
CA GLU A 39 -0.26 7.75 -7.54
C GLU A 39 -1.42 8.03 -8.49
N ALA A 40 -1.89 7.02 -9.22
CA ALA A 40 -3.03 7.16 -10.13
C ALA A 40 -4.32 7.57 -9.37
N ALA A 41 -4.62 6.95 -8.23
CA ALA A 41 -5.78 7.30 -7.42
C ALA A 41 -5.71 8.73 -6.85
N LEU A 42 -4.53 9.16 -6.40
CA LEU A 42 -4.31 10.52 -5.92
C LEU A 42 -4.44 11.55 -7.05
N SER A 43 -3.85 11.28 -8.22
CA SER A 43 -3.92 12.18 -9.38
C SER A 43 -5.31 12.33 -10.01
N SER A 44 -6.20 11.36 -9.77
CA SER A 44 -7.57 11.32 -10.30
C SER A 44 -8.61 11.88 -9.33
N ASP A 45 -8.19 12.45 -8.20
CA ASP A 45 -9.05 13.00 -7.13
C ASP A 45 -9.98 11.95 -6.46
N ASN A 46 -9.74 10.67 -6.76
CA ASN A 46 -10.48 9.55 -6.19
C ASN A 46 -10.14 9.30 -4.71
N ALA A 47 -9.01 9.82 -4.24
CA ALA A 47 -8.56 9.71 -2.85
C ALA A 47 -7.69 10.90 -2.46
N ASP A 48 -7.68 11.22 -1.18
CA ASP A 48 -6.71 12.15 -0.58
C ASP A 48 -5.49 11.40 -0.02
N LEU A 49 -5.71 10.15 0.41
CA LEU A 49 -4.71 9.31 1.04
C LEU A 49 -4.89 7.85 0.59
N VAL A 50 -3.79 7.09 0.61
CA VAL A 50 -3.79 5.65 0.34
C VAL A 50 -3.15 4.92 1.51
N ALA A 51 -3.86 3.94 2.05
CA ALA A 51 -3.38 3.09 3.13
C ALA A 51 -2.78 1.78 2.59
N PHE A 52 -1.63 1.40 3.16
CA PHE A 52 -0.91 0.18 2.82
C PHE A 52 -0.85 -0.73 4.05
N GLY A 53 -1.35 -1.96 3.91
CA GLY A 53 -1.29 -2.97 4.98
C GLY A 53 -0.09 -3.90 4.83
N LYS A 54 -0.23 -4.90 3.95
CA LYS A 54 0.78 -5.96 3.72
C LYS A 54 2.17 -5.41 3.36
N HIS A 55 2.24 -4.33 2.59
CA HIS A 55 3.51 -3.69 2.28
C HIS A 55 4.16 -3.09 3.53
N PHE A 56 3.39 -2.44 4.40
CA PHE A 56 3.92 -1.84 5.62
C PHE A 56 4.37 -2.90 6.63
N LEU A 57 3.70 -4.06 6.65
CA LEU A 57 4.11 -5.19 7.49
C LEU A 57 5.55 -5.64 7.20
N ALA A 58 5.91 -5.73 5.91
CA ALA A 58 7.21 -6.26 5.48
C ALA A 58 8.28 -5.20 5.21
N ASN A 59 7.91 -3.92 5.24
CA ASN A 59 8.79 -2.81 4.89
C ASN A 59 8.65 -1.74 5.99
N PRO A 60 9.46 -1.79 7.06
CA PRO A 60 9.37 -0.80 8.15
C PRO A 60 9.63 0.63 7.66
N ASP A 61 10.34 0.76 6.54
CA ASP A 61 10.72 1.98 5.84
C ASP A 61 9.91 2.20 4.54
N LEU A 62 8.69 1.64 4.45
CA LEU A 62 7.86 1.68 3.24
C LEU A 62 7.77 3.06 2.58
N VAL A 63 7.59 4.11 3.38
CA VAL A 63 7.43 5.49 2.88
C VAL A 63 8.67 5.94 2.10
N ASP A 64 9.86 5.61 2.60
CA ASP A 64 11.11 5.99 1.96
C ASP A 64 11.32 5.18 0.68
N ARG A 65 11.02 3.87 0.72
CA ARG A 65 11.05 3.00 -0.47
C ARG A 65 10.12 3.52 -1.56
N LEU A 66 8.88 3.88 -1.23
CA LEU A 66 7.92 4.44 -2.18
C LEU A 66 8.42 5.78 -2.76
N ARG A 67 8.99 6.66 -1.92
CA ARG A 67 9.49 7.97 -2.35
C ARG A 67 10.57 7.86 -3.43
N ILE A 68 11.55 6.97 -3.22
CA ILE A 68 12.68 6.79 -4.15
C ILE A 68 12.42 5.73 -5.22
N GLY A 69 11.32 4.99 -5.14
CA GLY A 69 11.02 3.87 -6.05
C GLY A 69 11.88 2.64 -5.83
N ALA A 70 12.30 2.39 -4.59
CA ALA A 70 13.03 1.19 -4.24
C ALA A 70 12.13 -0.06 -4.31
N PRO A 71 12.71 -1.25 -4.52
CA PRO A 71 12.01 -2.51 -4.41
C PRO A 71 11.36 -2.68 -3.02
N LEU A 72 10.14 -3.22 -3.01
CA LEU A 72 9.45 -3.57 -1.77
C LEU A 72 9.71 -5.04 -1.41
N ALA A 73 10.08 -5.28 -0.16
CA ALA A 73 10.20 -6.61 0.40
C ALA A 73 8.85 -7.35 0.39
N ALA A 74 8.89 -8.66 0.15
CA ALA A 74 7.72 -9.51 0.17
C ALA A 74 7.33 -9.88 1.60
N TYR A 75 6.04 -9.76 1.91
CA TYR A 75 5.51 -10.22 3.19
C TYR A 75 5.40 -11.75 3.24
N ASN A 76 5.48 -12.31 4.44
CA ASN A 76 5.30 -13.73 4.68
C ASN A 76 3.89 -13.99 5.23
N ALA A 77 3.02 -14.55 4.40
CA ALA A 77 1.63 -14.83 4.80
C ALA A 77 1.52 -15.80 5.99
N LYS A 78 2.53 -16.66 6.21
CA LYS A 78 2.52 -17.67 7.28
C LYS A 78 2.80 -17.09 8.67
N THR A 79 3.32 -15.87 8.75
CA THR A 79 3.74 -15.25 10.02
C THR A 79 2.76 -14.18 10.52
N ILE A 80 1.87 -13.66 9.66
CA ILE A 80 0.98 -12.51 9.97
C ILE A 80 0.24 -12.67 11.31
N TYR A 81 -0.26 -13.88 11.61
CA TYR A 81 -1.04 -14.15 12.82
C TYR A 81 -0.40 -15.24 13.72
N LYS A 82 0.92 -15.43 13.63
CA LYS A 82 1.63 -16.48 14.36
C LYS A 82 2.07 -16.06 15.78
N GLY A 83 2.30 -14.77 15.98
CA GLY A 83 2.89 -14.24 17.21
C GLY A 83 4.41 -14.45 17.30
N GLY A 84 5.03 -13.78 18.27
CA GLY A 84 6.49 -13.72 18.41
C GLY A 84 7.13 -12.65 17.52
N GLU A 85 8.46 -12.66 17.43
CA GLU A 85 9.22 -11.64 16.71
C GLU A 85 9.24 -11.86 15.19
N SER A 86 9.18 -13.13 14.78
CA SER A 86 9.41 -13.51 13.38
C SER A 86 8.24 -13.17 12.46
N GLY A 87 8.55 -12.41 11.41
CA GLY A 87 7.59 -11.77 10.52
C GLY A 87 6.79 -10.65 11.18
N TYR A 88 7.34 -10.01 12.22
CA TYR A 88 6.71 -8.90 12.94
C TYR A 88 7.67 -7.73 13.15
N ILE A 89 8.80 -7.95 13.83
CA ILE A 89 9.82 -6.91 14.09
C ILE A 89 11.16 -7.17 13.41
N ASP A 90 11.29 -8.27 12.68
CA ASP A 90 12.54 -8.75 12.07
C ASP A 90 12.59 -8.55 10.54
N TYR A 91 11.67 -7.78 9.97
CA TYR A 91 11.77 -7.35 8.57
C TYR A 91 12.87 -6.28 8.43
N PRO A 92 13.85 -6.47 7.53
CA PRO A 92 14.92 -5.51 7.37
C PRO A 92 14.44 -4.24 6.64
N SER A 93 15.04 -3.11 6.99
CA SER A 93 15.01 -1.89 6.20
C SER A 93 15.86 -2.02 4.93
N LEU A 94 15.65 -1.14 3.97
CA LEU A 94 16.45 -1.10 2.73
C LEU A 94 17.95 -0.90 3.02
N ALA A 95 18.28 -0.16 4.08
CA ALA A 95 19.66 0.05 4.50
C ALA A 95 20.31 -1.23 5.05
N GLU A 96 19.56 -2.01 5.84
CA GLU A 96 20.04 -3.29 6.38
C GLU A 96 20.19 -4.35 5.28
N GLU A 97 19.27 -4.38 4.29
CA GLU A 97 19.40 -5.23 3.09
C GLU A 97 20.70 -4.91 2.33
N ALA A 98 20.99 -3.63 2.08
CA ALA A 98 22.18 -3.21 1.35
C ALA A 98 23.51 -3.58 2.06
N VAL A 99 23.52 -3.61 3.40
CA VAL A 99 24.70 -4.00 4.19
C VAL A 99 24.89 -5.53 4.18
N ALA A 100 23.81 -6.31 4.16
CA ALA A 100 23.89 -7.77 4.12
C ALA A 100 24.35 -8.32 2.76
N GLU A 101 24.18 -7.55 1.68
CA GLU A 101 24.61 -7.92 0.32
C GLU A 101 26.07 -7.51 0.00
N ALA A 102 26.72 -6.73 0.85
CA ALA A 102 28.09 -6.22 0.68
C ALA A 102 29.15 -7.15 1.28
#